data_AF-A0A392NIB8-F1
#
_entry.id   AF-A0A392NIB8-F1
#
_cell.length_a   1.000
_cell.length_b   1.000
_cell.length_c   1.000
_cell.angle_alpha   90.00
_cell.angle_beta   90.00
_cell.angle_gamma   90.00
#
_symmetry.space_group_name_H-M   'P 1'
#
loop_
_entity.id
_entity.type
_entity.pdbx_description
1 polymer ?
#
loop_
_entity_poly.entity_id
_entity_poly.type
_entity_poly.pdbx_seq_one_letter_code
_entity_poly.pdbx_strand_id
1 'polypeptide(L)'
;MFRHIMNPGWTLGWTWAKKEVIWSMVGAQTTEQGDCSKFKGNIPHCCKKIPTVVDLLPGVPYNQQFTNCCKGGVVSAWGQDPTQSVSAFQVSVGQAGTSNKT
;
A
#
# COMPACT_ATOMS: atom_id res chain seq x y z
N MET A 1 -19.30 17.08 13.27
CA MET A 1 -18.58 17.09 11.97
C MET A 1 -18.00 15.71 11.75
N PHE A 2 -18.24 15.10 10.58
CA PHE A 2 -17.73 13.76 10.25
C PHE A 2 -16.39 13.88 9.53
N ARG A 3 -15.46 12.95 9.77
CA ARG A 3 -14.12 12.97 9.16
C ARG A 3 -14.09 12.00 7.97
N HIS A 4 -13.96 12.57 6.77
CA HIS A 4 -13.83 11.84 5.52
C HIS A 4 -12.41 11.94 4.99
N ILE A 5 -12.01 10.96 4.19
CA ILE A 5 -10.88 11.09 3.27
C ILE A 5 -11.47 11.26 1.88
N MET A 6 -11.46 12.49 1.37
CA MET A 6 -11.95 12.83 0.04
C MET A 6 -10.80 12.77 -0.98
N ASN A 7 -11.10 12.92 -2.27
CA ASN A 7 -10.09 13.07 -3.31
C ASN A 7 -9.03 14.11 -2.91
N PRO A 8 -7.72 13.83 -3.10
CA PRO A 8 -7.13 12.77 -3.92
C PRO A 8 -7.00 11.39 -3.26
N GLY A 9 -7.60 11.19 -2.08
CA GLY A 9 -7.57 9.93 -1.34
C GLY A 9 -6.49 9.90 -0.26
N TRP A 10 -6.39 8.77 0.44
CA TRP A 10 -5.33 8.56 1.43
C TRP A 10 -4.01 8.23 0.74
N THR A 11 -2.94 8.66 1.39
CA THR A 11 -1.56 8.28 1.07
C THR A 11 -0.92 7.76 2.35
N LEU A 12 -0.34 6.57 2.29
CA LEU A 12 0.31 5.94 3.43
C LEU A 12 1.81 5.82 3.17
N GLY A 13 2.62 6.46 4.01
CA GLY A 13 4.06 6.33 3.98
C GLY A 13 4.58 5.78 5.31
N TRP A 14 5.63 4.99 5.27
CA TRP A 14 6.36 4.56 6.46
C TRP A 14 7.84 4.41 6.13
N THR A 15 8.65 4.24 7.17
CA THR A 15 10.09 4.02 7.02
C THR A 15 10.45 2.63 7.51
N TRP A 16 11.10 1.86 6.65
CA TRP A 16 11.68 0.58 7.00
C TRP A 16 12.83 0.74 7.98
N ALA A 17 12.89 -0.15 8.98
CA ALA A 17 13.96 -0.12 9.97
C ALA A 17 15.32 -0.47 9.35
N LYS A 18 15.34 -1.46 8.45
CA LYS A 18 16.55 -2.04 7.87
C LYS A 18 16.50 -1.93 6.34
N LYS A 19 16.50 -3.07 5.65
CA LYS A 19 16.58 -3.21 4.20
C LYS A 19 15.34 -3.94 3.66
N GLU A 20 14.22 -3.81 4.34
CA GLU A 20 12.96 -4.38 3.93
C GLU A 20 12.59 -3.91 2.53
N VAL A 21 12.02 -4.82 1.76
CA VAL A 21 11.52 -4.55 0.41
C VAL A 21 10.11 -5.11 0.29
N ILE A 22 9.33 -4.50 -0.59
CA ILE A 22 7.98 -4.96 -0.92
C ILE A 22 8.11 -5.85 -2.15
N TRP A 23 7.75 -7.13 -2.00
CA TRP A 23 7.74 -8.09 -3.11
C TRP A 23 6.51 -7.93 -3.99
N SER A 24 5.33 -7.79 -3.39
CA SER A 24 4.07 -7.64 -4.10
C SER A 24 3.05 -6.89 -3.26
N MET A 25 2.10 -6.25 -3.95
CA MET A 25 0.97 -5.55 -3.34
C MET A 25 -0.31 -5.87 -4.10
N VAL A 26 -1.44 -5.90 -3.37
CA VAL A 26 -2.78 -6.11 -3.92
C VAL A 26 -3.72 -5.11 -3.26
N GLY A 27 -4.56 -4.44 -4.05
CA GLY A 27 -5.47 -3.38 -3.62
C GLY A 27 -4.85 -2.00 -3.51
N ALA A 28 -3.52 -1.89 -3.40
CA ALA A 28 -2.79 -0.63 -3.39
C ALA A 28 -1.46 -0.79 -4.13
N GLN A 29 -0.80 0.33 -4.45
CA GLN A 29 0.50 0.33 -5.12
C GLN A 29 1.43 1.38 -4.51
N THR A 30 2.74 1.15 -4.61
CA THR A 30 3.71 2.21 -4.31
C THR A 30 3.81 3.21 -5.45
N THR A 31 3.97 4.49 -5.14
CA THR A 31 4.16 5.55 -6.15
C THR A 31 5.51 5.48 -6.85
N GLU A 32 6.51 4.89 -6.18
CA GLU A 32 7.88 4.77 -6.69
C GLU A 32 8.48 3.42 -6.30
N GLN A 33 9.20 2.79 -7.23
CA GLN A 33 9.90 1.53 -6.98
C GLN A 33 11.23 1.72 -6.23
N GLY A 34 11.96 2.80 -6.50
CA GLY A 34 13.31 3.03 -5.94
C GLY A 34 14.40 2.15 -6.57
N ASP A 35 15.57 2.09 -5.93
CA ASP A 35 16.72 1.33 -6.43
C ASP A 35 16.65 -0.15 -6.02
N CYS A 36 16.14 -0.98 -6.93
CA CYS A 36 16.11 -2.44 -6.81
C CYS A 36 17.29 -3.14 -7.52
N SER A 37 18.35 -2.42 -7.93
CA SER A 37 19.46 -2.98 -8.74
C SER A 37 20.19 -4.18 -8.11
N LYS A 38 20.09 -4.34 -6.79
CA LYS A 38 20.66 -5.48 -6.06
C LYS A 38 20.01 -6.83 -6.41
N PHE A 39 18.77 -6.81 -6.91
CA PHE A 39 18.03 -8.02 -7.25
C PHE A 39 18.20 -8.33 -8.74
N LYS A 40 18.83 -9.46 -9.07
CA LYS A 40 18.99 -9.95 -10.44
C LYS A 40 17.94 -11.04 -10.69
N GLY A 41 17.03 -10.83 -11.64
CA GLY A 41 15.93 -11.75 -11.96
C GLY A 41 14.60 -11.29 -11.39
N ASN A 42 14.17 -11.84 -10.26
CA ASN A 42 12.90 -11.45 -9.63
C ASN A 42 13.10 -10.11 -8.88
N ILE A 43 12.59 -9.02 -9.46
CA ILE A 43 12.73 -7.66 -8.92
C ILE A 43 11.53 -7.38 -8.00
N PRO A 44 11.75 -6.92 -6.76
CA PRO A 44 10.67 -6.52 -5.86
C PRO A 44 9.82 -5.37 -6.44
N HIS A 45 8.55 -5.31 -6.05
CA HIS A 45 7.66 -4.20 -6.37
C HIS A 45 8.20 -2.84 -5.90
N CYS A 46 8.82 -2.77 -4.71
CA CYS A 46 9.45 -1.54 -4.20
C CYS A 46 10.64 -1.85 -3.28
N CYS A 47 11.75 -1.13 -3.49
CA CYS A 47 12.96 -1.20 -2.67
C CYS A 47 13.30 0.13 -1.98
N LYS A 48 12.42 1.15 -2.04
CA LYS A 48 12.62 2.36 -1.25
C LYS A 48 12.56 2.03 0.23
N LYS A 49 13.48 2.62 1.00
CA LYS A 49 13.43 2.60 2.48
C LYS A 49 12.19 3.29 3.03
N ILE A 50 11.68 4.28 2.30
CA ILE A 50 10.49 5.07 2.67
C ILE A 50 9.48 4.91 1.52
N PRO A 51 8.76 3.78 1.44
CA PRO A 51 7.71 3.61 0.43
C PRO A 51 6.56 4.58 0.70
N THR A 52 5.95 5.05 -0.38
CA THR A 52 4.69 5.81 -0.34
C THR A 52 3.66 5.00 -1.12
N VAL A 53 2.56 4.67 -0.46
CA VAL A 53 1.50 3.79 -0.96
C VAL A 53 0.24 4.60 -1.16
N VAL A 54 -0.40 4.35 -2.30
CA VAL A 54 -1.70 4.89 -2.65
C VAL A 54 -2.63 3.74 -3.02
N ASP A 55 -3.91 3.94 -2.75
CA ASP A 55 -4.95 3.02 -3.19
C ASP A 55 -5.02 2.95 -4.72
N LEU A 56 -5.47 1.82 -5.25
CA LEU A 56 -5.72 1.71 -6.68
C LEU A 56 -6.98 2.50 -7.09
N LEU A 57 -7.08 2.83 -8.38
CA LEU A 57 -8.27 3.47 -8.93
C LEU A 57 -9.37 2.43 -9.19
N PRO A 58 -10.65 2.85 -9.26
CA PRO A 58 -11.73 1.98 -9.71
C PRO A 58 -11.44 1.40 -11.10
N GLY A 59 -11.80 0.12 -11.31
CA GLY A 59 -11.61 -0.56 -12.60
C GLY A 59 -10.33 -1.38 -12.72
N VAL A 60 -9.55 -1.53 -11.65
CA VAL A 60 -8.41 -2.45 -11.66
C VAL A 60 -8.83 -3.92 -11.85
N PRO A 61 -8.00 -4.74 -12.52
CA PRO A 61 -8.25 -6.17 -12.70
C PRO A 61 -8.54 -6.91 -11.38
N TYR A 62 -9.44 -7.90 -11.42
CA TYR A 62 -9.90 -8.62 -10.23
C TYR A 62 -8.75 -9.29 -9.43
N ASN A 63 -7.71 -9.76 -10.11
CA ASN A 63 -6.52 -10.34 -9.48
C ASN A 63 -5.65 -9.32 -8.72
N GLN A 64 -5.90 -8.03 -8.90
CA GLN A 64 -5.23 -6.93 -8.20
C GLN A 64 -6.15 -6.26 -7.17
N GLN A 65 -7.40 -6.72 -7.06
CA GLN A 65 -8.34 -6.22 -6.07
C GLN A 65 -8.16 -6.92 -4.72
N PHE A 66 -8.40 -6.17 -3.66
CA PHE A 66 -8.46 -6.64 -2.27
C PHE A 66 -9.73 -6.09 -1.60
N THR A 67 -10.07 -6.62 -0.43
CA THR A 67 -11.26 -6.22 0.31
C THR A 67 -11.30 -4.71 0.54
N ASN A 68 -12.38 -4.06 0.10
CA ASN A 68 -12.62 -2.62 0.27
C ASN A 68 -11.53 -1.70 -0.29
N CYS A 69 -10.68 -2.17 -1.21
CA CYS A 69 -9.70 -1.33 -1.90
C CYS A 69 -10.32 -0.56 -3.06
N CYS A 70 -9.45 0.13 -3.78
CA CYS A 70 -9.59 0.46 -5.18
C CYS A 70 -10.63 1.55 -5.45
N LYS A 71 -10.74 2.48 -4.50
CA LYS A 71 -11.66 3.62 -4.51
C LYS A 71 -10.91 4.93 -4.80
N GLY A 72 -9.64 4.84 -5.22
CA GLY A 72 -8.74 5.97 -5.31
C GLY A 72 -8.46 6.61 -3.95
N GLY A 73 -8.51 5.82 -2.89
CA GLY A 73 -8.16 6.24 -1.53
C GLY A 73 -9.26 7.02 -0.82
N VAL A 74 -10.45 7.12 -1.41
CA VAL A 74 -11.59 7.79 -0.78
C VAL A 74 -12.18 6.88 0.29
N VAL A 75 -12.38 7.43 1.49
CA VAL A 75 -12.94 6.72 2.65
C VAL A 75 -14.00 7.59 3.32
N SER A 76 -15.21 7.07 3.46
CA SER A 76 -16.29 7.77 4.14
C SER A 76 -16.10 7.76 5.66
N ALA A 77 -16.76 8.69 6.35
CA ALA A 77 -16.87 8.58 7.80
C ALA A 77 -17.76 7.38 8.16
N TRP A 78 -17.32 6.60 9.15
CA TRP A 78 -18.06 5.44 9.66
C TRP A 78 -19.52 5.75 10.01
N GLY A 79 -19.77 6.90 10.66
CA GLY A 79 -21.12 7.31 11.07
C GLY A 79 -22.07 7.72 9.93
N GLN A 80 -21.56 7.86 8.70
CA GLN A 80 -22.38 8.18 7.53
C GLN A 80 -22.55 6.97 6.61
N ASP A 81 -21.46 6.27 6.32
CA ASP A 81 -21.49 5.07 5.47
C ASP A 81 -20.45 4.07 5.99
N PRO A 82 -20.84 3.13 6.86
CA PRO A 82 -19.95 2.09 7.37
C PRO A 82 -19.32 1.23 6.27
N THR A 83 -20.02 1.02 5.14
CA THR A 83 -19.56 0.13 4.07
C THR A 83 -18.37 0.73 3.29
N GLN A 84 -18.31 2.06 3.19
CA GLN A 84 -17.24 2.79 2.52
C GLN A 84 -16.18 3.36 3.47
N SER A 85 -16.29 3.07 4.77
CA SER A 85 -15.44 3.65 5.81
C SER A 85 -14.16 2.87 6.10
N VAL A 86 -13.96 1.77 5.39
CA VAL A 86 -12.78 0.92 5.48
C VAL A 86 -12.12 0.85 4.10
N SER A 87 -10.79 0.83 4.11
CA SER A 87 -9.94 0.52 2.99
C SER A 87 -8.89 -0.49 3.46
N ALA A 88 -8.62 -1.51 2.66
CA ALA A 88 -7.58 -2.48 2.98
C ALA A 88 -6.80 -2.86 1.72
N PHE A 89 -5.56 -3.26 1.95
CA PHE A 89 -4.66 -3.77 0.94
C PHE A 89 -3.76 -4.83 1.56
N GLN A 90 -3.19 -5.69 0.73
CA GLN A 90 -2.24 -6.70 1.17
C GLN A 90 -0.85 -6.34 0.64
N VAL A 91 0.16 -6.54 1.49
CA VAL A 91 1.56 -6.32 1.16
C VAL A 91 2.38 -7.55 1.55
N SER A 92 3.24 -8.01 0.64
CA SER A 92 4.22 -9.06 0.91
C SER A 92 5.59 -8.40 1.09
N VAL A 93 6.15 -8.51 2.29
CA VAL A 93 7.42 -7.87 2.67
C VAL A 93 8.52 -8.93 2.77
N GLY A 94 9.74 -8.58 2.36
CA GLY A 94 10.94 -9.42 2.52
C GLY A 94 12.13 -8.63 3.04
N GLN A 95 13.27 -9.31 3.23
CA GLN A 95 14.52 -8.73 3.78
C GLN A 95 14.40 -8.09 5.19
N ALA A 96 13.39 -8.44 5.98
CA ALA A 96 13.23 -7.96 7.37
C ALA A 96 14.32 -8.42 8.36
N GLY A 97 15.28 -9.23 7.90
CA GLY A 97 16.28 -9.86 8.76
C GLY A 97 15.64 -10.88 9.72
N THR A 98 16.46 -11.48 10.57
CA THR A 98 16.04 -12.52 11.53
C THR A 98 16.02 -12.03 12.98
N SER A 99 16.22 -10.73 13.19
CA SER A 99 16.32 -10.14 14.53
C SER A 99 15.14 -9.21 14.78
N ASN A 100 14.41 -9.49 15.86
CA ASN A 100 13.31 -8.67 16.38
C ASN A 100 13.79 -7.37 17.05
N LYS A 101 15.10 -7.07 17.02
CA LYS A 101 15.63 -5.79 17.46
C LYS A 101 15.44 -4.77 16.34
N THR A 102 14.53 -3.84 16.57
CA THR A 102 14.30 -2.63 15.78
C THR A 102 15.26 -1.54 16.19
#